data_AF-A0A9D1C3M2-F1
#
_entry.id   AF-A0A9D1C3M2-F1
#
_cell.length_a   1.000
_cell.length_b   1.000
_cell.length_c   1.000
_cell.angle_alpha   90.00
_cell.angle_beta   90.00
_cell.angle_gamma   90.00
#
_symmetry.space_group_name_H-M   'P 1'
#
loop_
_entity.id
_entity.type
_entity.pdbx_description
1 polymer ?
#
loop_
_entity_poly.entity_id
_entity_poly.type
_entity_poly.pdbx_seq_one_letter_code
_entity_poly.pdbx_strand_id
1 'polypeptide(L)'
;MQQCENCKINIRDKKKNCPLCQNPLPMTEDCQRVFPNIPIRYKRHLALKILIFISITIIVASFAVYIVYPVSINWPRYVLSTVASMWIILAVAIRKRHNIPKNLLWQVAIISLISVFWDWSTEFNGWSINYLIPLVCVAAMVVLVITANIMHLSPANYLFYLLLDIIYGFLPIIFIAFGWIDVLYPSIICIAVSIISFSALLLFEGHNILDELKKRMHV
;
A
#
# COMPACT_ATOMS: atom_id res chain seq x y z
N MET A 1 43.07 -16.51 8.98
CA MET A 1 42.29 -17.66 8.45
C MET A 1 42.20 -18.70 9.56
N GLN A 2 41.05 -19.33 9.78
CA GLN A 2 40.87 -20.38 10.80
C GLN A 2 40.95 -21.75 10.13
N GLN A 3 41.79 -22.66 10.63
CA GLN A 3 41.82 -24.05 10.16
C GLN A 3 40.99 -24.92 11.09
N CYS A 4 40.16 -25.80 10.51
CA CYS A 4 39.45 -26.81 11.30
C CYS A 4 40.35 -28.03 11.51
N GLU A 5 40.60 -28.44 12.75
CA GLU A 5 41.44 -29.61 13.03
C GLU A 5 40.82 -30.92 12.57
N ASN A 6 39.48 -31.02 12.62
CA ASN A 6 38.76 -32.24 12.26
C ASN A 6 38.62 -32.41 10.74
N CYS A 7 38.19 -31.35 10.06
CA CYS A 7 37.95 -31.36 8.61
C CYS A 7 39.18 -30.97 7.78
N LYS A 8 40.25 -30.48 8.41
CA LYS A 8 41.49 -29.95 7.80
C LYS A 8 41.29 -28.86 6.74
N ILE A 9 40.11 -28.25 6.68
CA ILE A 9 39.81 -27.15 5.74
C ILE A 9 40.16 -25.78 6.32
N ASN A 10 40.57 -24.87 5.44
CA ASN A 10 40.87 -23.48 5.76
C ASN A 10 39.65 -22.57 5.54
N ILE A 11 39.18 -21.94 6.60
CA ILE A 11 38.03 -21.03 6.60
C ILE A 11 38.57 -19.61 6.66
N ARG A 12 38.21 -18.79 5.67
CA ARG A 12 38.66 -17.39 5.56
C ARG A 12 37.85 -16.44 6.44
N ASP A 13 36.66 -16.84 6.86
CA ASP A 13 35.69 -16.01 7.57
C ASP A 13 35.71 -16.28 9.08
N LYS A 14 35.37 -15.28 9.92
CA LYS A 14 35.36 -15.41 11.38
C LYS A 14 34.08 -16.11 11.83
N LYS A 15 34.09 -17.44 11.88
CA LYS A 15 32.95 -18.27 12.31
C LYS A 15 33.27 -19.03 13.59
N LYS A 16 32.25 -19.26 14.43
CA LYS A 16 32.40 -20.03 15.69
C LYS A 16 32.50 -21.54 15.44
N ASN A 17 31.86 -22.02 14.38
CA ASN A 17 31.77 -23.44 14.05
C ASN A 17 32.14 -23.66 12.59
N CYS A 18 32.72 -24.82 12.30
CA CYS A 18 33.01 -25.26 10.94
C CYS A 18 31.69 -25.51 10.18
N PRO A 19 31.48 -24.96 8.97
CA PRO A 19 30.24 -25.17 8.21
C PRO A 19 30.06 -26.62 7.72
N LEU A 20 31.14 -27.41 7.69
CA LEU A 20 31.13 -28.80 7.22
C LEU A 20 30.88 -29.79 8.36
N CYS A 21 31.76 -29.80 9.38
CA CYS A 21 31.67 -30.74 10.50
C CYS A 21 31.03 -30.15 11.77
N GLN A 22 30.64 -28.88 11.78
CA GLN A 22 30.00 -28.18 12.90
C GLN A 22 30.81 -28.09 14.21
N ASN A 23 32.01 -28.66 14.24
CA ASN A 23 32.92 -28.56 15.37
C ASN A 23 33.34 -27.10 15.63
N PRO A 24 33.57 -26.74 16.91
CA PRO A 24 34.04 -25.42 17.28
C PRO A 24 35.41 -25.13 16.66
N LEU A 25 35.58 -23.93 16.13
CA LEU A 25 36.84 -23.46 15.57
C LEU A 25 37.64 -22.69 16.63
N PRO A 26 38.98 -22.80 16.64
CA PRO A 26 39.81 -21.99 17.53
C PRO A 26 39.58 -20.50 17.23
N MET A 27 39.27 -19.72 18.27
CA MET A 27 39.04 -18.28 18.18
C MET A 27 40.37 -17.58 17.86
N THR A 28 40.62 -17.30 16.59
CA THR A 28 41.78 -16.50 16.16
C THR A 28 41.37 -15.03 16.09
N GLU A 29 42.09 -14.15 16.78
CA GLU A 29 41.75 -12.73 16.89
C GLU A 29 41.84 -12.00 15.53
N ASP A 30 42.75 -12.42 14.66
CA ASP A 30 43.11 -11.78 13.38
C ASP A 30 42.28 -12.18 12.14
N CYS A 31 41.11 -12.78 12.30
CA CYS A 31 40.27 -13.10 11.13
C CYS A 31 39.31 -11.96 10.78
N GLN A 32 39.57 -11.31 9.63
CA GLN A 32 38.68 -10.32 9.04
C GLN A 32 37.44 -11.00 8.45
N ARG A 33 36.23 -10.53 8.79
CA ARG A 33 34.99 -11.04 8.18
C ARG A 33 34.99 -10.70 6.69
N VAL A 34 34.76 -11.70 5.84
CA VAL A 34 34.76 -11.52 4.38
C VAL A 34 33.46 -10.87 3.91
N PHE A 35 32.37 -11.08 4.65
CA PHE A 35 31.07 -10.48 4.33
C PHE A 35 30.86 -9.16 5.09
N PRO A 36 30.61 -8.04 4.39
CA PRO A 36 30.22 -6.80 5.02
C PRO A 36 28.83 -6.96 5.66
N ASN A 37 28.64 -6.38 6.85
CA ASN A 37 27.33 -6.30 7.48
C ASN A 37 26.47 -5.30 6.70
N ILE A 38 25.33 -5.71 6.15
CA ILE A 38 24.44 -4.82 5.39
C ILE A 38 23.42 -4.25 6.39
N PRO A 39 23.53 -2.97 6.85
CA PRO A 39 22.56 -2.40 7.78
C PRO A 39 21.25 -2.05 7.05
N ILE A 40 20.35 -3.03 6.93
CA ILE A 40 19.01 -2.82 6.33
C ILE A 40 18.06 -2.26 7.41
N ARG A 41 18.19 -0.99 7.84
CA ARG A 41 17.09 -0.35 8.62
C ARG A 41 17.10 1.16 8.91
N TYR A 42 18.17 1.93 8.69
CA TYR A 42 18.25 3.27 9.31
C TYR A 42 17.32 4.34 8.68
N LYS A 43 17.20 4.40 7.34
CA LYS A 43 16.50 5.52 6.67
C LYS A 43 14.99 5.59 6.93
N ARG A 44 14.31 4.44 7.12
CA ARG A 44 12.84 4.41 7.31
C ARG A 44 12.40 5.01 8.65
N HIS A 45 13.16 4.75 9.71
CA HIS A 45 12.84 5.28 11.03
C HIS A 45 13.05 6.80 11.09
N LEU A 46 14.02 7.33 10.34
CA LEU A 46 14.25 8.76 10.25
C LEU A 46 13.13 9.49 9.49
N ALA A 47 12.69 8.95 8.34
CA ALA A 47 11.56 9.50 7.59
C ALA A 47 10.26 9.54 8.42
N LEU A 48 9.94 8.46 9.14
CA LEU A 48 8.76 8.42 10.02
C LEU A 48 8.88 9.42 11.18
N LYS A 49 10.06 9.57 11.78
CA LYS A 49 10.29 10.57 12.85
C LYS A 49 10.07 11.99 12.34
N ILE A 50 10.58 12.32 11.16
CA ILE A 50 10.37 13.63 10.52
C ILE A 50 8.88 13.86 10.25
N LEU A 51 8.19 12.85 9.72
CA LEU A 51 6.76 12.94 9.42
C LEU A 51 5.92 13.18 10.68
N ILE A 52 6.23 12.49 11.78
CA ILE A 52 5.59 12.69 13.10
C ILE A 52 5.85 14.11 13.59
N PHE A 53 7.10 14.57 13.52
CA PHE A 53 7.46 15.92 13.94
C PHE A 53 6.67 16.98 13.16
N ILE A 54 6.65 16.89 11.82
CA ILE A 54 5.87 17.78 10.95
C ILE A 54 4.38 17.75 11.30
N SER A 55 3.81 16.55 11.51
CA SER A 55 2.40 16.39 11.90
C SER A 55 2.08 17.13 13.20
N ILE A 56 2.93 16.99 14.21
CA ILE A 56 2.79 17.68 15.50
C ILE A 56 2.92 19.19 15.31
N THR A 57 3.91 19.65 14.55
CA THR A 57 4.11 21.07 14.26
C THR A 57 2.89 21.69 13.58
N ILE A 58 2.29 21.02 12.59
CA ILE A 58 1.09 21.50 11.90
C ILE A 58 -0.10 21.62 12.86
N ILE A 59 -0.31 20.61 13.71
CA ILE A 59 -1.39 20.64 14.71
C ILE A 59 -1.17 21.79 15.69
N VAL A 60 0.01 21.89 16.30
CA VAL A 60 0.31 22.94 17.29
C VAL A 60 0.20 24.34 16.67
N ALA A 61 0.72 24.54 15.47
CA ALA A 61 0.61 25.81 14.76
C ALA A 61 -0.86 26.17 14.48
N SER A 62 -1.69 25.21 14.06
CA SER A 62 -3.12 25.43 13.82
C SER A 62 -3.87 25.88 15.08
N PHE A 63 -3.62 25.21 16.22
CA PHE A 63 -4.20 25.60 17.51
C PHE A 63 -3.69 26.96 17.99
N ALA A 64 -2.40 27.26 17.83
CA ALA A 64 -1.83 28.55 18.20
C ALA A 64 -2.49 29.70 17.41
N VAL A 65 -2.63 29.54 16.10
CA VAL A 65 -3.31 30.54 15.24
C VAL A 65 -4.76 30.74 15.65
N TYR A 66 -5.48 29.66 15.98
CA TYR A 66 -6.87 29.74 16.41
C TYR A 66 -7.04 30.49 17.75
N ILE A 67 -6.10 30.37 18.69
CA ILE A 67 -6.13 31.13 19.95
C ILE A 67 -5.88 32.63 19.70
N VAL A 68 -4.98 32.97 18.77
CA VAL A 68 -4.65 34.37 18.44
C VAL A 68 -5.75 35.04 17.63
N TYR A 69 -6.36 34.31 16.70
CA TYR A 69 -7.44 34.77 15.83
C TYR A 69 -8.68 33.89 16.03
N PRO A 70 -9.48 34.14 17.08
CA PRO A 70 -10.67 33.36 17.36
C PRO A 70 -11.74 33.68 16.32
N VAL A 71 -11.75 32.87 15.26
CA VAL A 71 -12.84 32.81 14.28
C VAL A 71 -13.93 31.87 14.79
N SER A 72 -15.19 32.11 14.39
CA SER A 72 -16.34 31.28 14.79
C SER A 72 -16.24 29.81 14.36
N ILE A 73 -15.40 29.53 13.35
CA ILE A 73 -15.19 28.19 12.81
C ILE A 73 -14.00 27.53 13.51
N ASN A 74 -14.23 26.39 14.17
CA ASN A 74 -13.18 25.60 14.82
C ASN A 74 -12.32 24.83 13.80
N TRP A 75 -11.60 25.57 12.94
CA TRP A 75 -10.75 25.03 11.88
C TRP A 75 -9.67 24.03 12.34
N PRO A 76 -9.07 24.14 13.55
CA PRO A 76 -8.10 23.15 14.03
C PRO A 76 -8.64 21.71 14.11
N ARG A 77 -9.96 21.52 14.25
CA ARG A 77 -10.58 20.19 14.24
C ARG A 77 -10.48 19.53 12.86
N TYR A 78 -10.61 20.31 11.78
CA TYR A 78 -10.43 19.79 10.42
C TYR A 78 -8.96 19.44 10.18
N VAL A 79 -8.02 20.27 10.64
CA VAL A 79 -6.57 19.97 10.54
C VAL A 79 -6.24 18.67 11.26
N LEU A 80 -6.74 18.48 12.48
CA LEU A 80 -6.54 17.25 13.24
C LEU A 80 -7.10 16.02 12.50
N SER A 81 -8.31 16.14 11.95
CA SER A 81 -8.96 15.08 11.18
C SER A 81 -8.19 14.73 9.91
N THR A 82 -7.64 15.72 9.21
CA THR A 82 -6.83 15.52 7.99
C THR A 82 -5.54 14.79 8.34
N VAL A 83 -4.84 15.24 9.38
CA VAL A 83 -3.62 14.57 9.85
C VAL A 83 -3.93 13.12 10.27
N ALA A 84 -5.02 12.89 10.99
CA ALA A 84 -5.45 11.55 11.37
C ALA A 84 -5.74 10.65 10.15
N SER A 85 -6.49 11.15 9.15
CA SER A 85 -6.76 10.41 7.92
C SER A 85 -5.49 10.04 7.15
N MET A 86 -4.54 10.96 7.05
CA MET A 86 -3.24 10.73 6.42
C MET A 86 -2.45 9.63 7.13
N TRP A 87 -2.45 9.63 8.47
CA TRP A 87 -1.84 8.56 9.26
C TRP A 87 -2.52 7.21 9.09
N ILE A 88 -3.85 7.16 8.96
CA ILE A 88 -4.59 5.92 8.69
C ILE A 88 -4.18 5.32 7.33
N ILE A 89 -4.18 6.15 6.28
CA ILE A 89 -3.78 5.72 4.92
C ILE A 89 -2.34 5.20 4.94
N LEU A 90 -1.43 5.94 5.58
CA LEU A 90 -0.03 5.55 5.70
C LEU A 90 0.17 4.27 6.53
N ALA A 91 -0.54 4.12 7.65
CA ALA A 91 -0.45 2.94 8.49
C ALA A 91 -0.85 1.67 7.73
N VAL A 92 -1.90 1.75 6.91
CA VAL A 92 -2.33 0.64 6.05
C VAL A 92 -1.28 0.35 4.98
N ALA A 93 -0.75 1.40 4.33
CA ALA A 93 0.34 1.27 3.35
C ALA A 93 1.54 0.50 3.92
N ILE A 94 1.94 0.82 5.15
CA ILE A 94 3.09 0.20 5.82
C ILE A 94 2.78 -1.23 6.25
N ARG A 95 1.58 -1.47 6.82
CA ARG A 95 1.17 -2.79 7.34
C ARG A 95 0.95 -3.82 6.23
N LYS A 96 0.42 -3.42 5.08
CA LYS A 96 0.08 -4.34 3.97
C LYS A 96 1.15 -4.41 2.88
N ARG A 97 2.29 -3.72 3.03
CA ARG A 97 3.37 -3.63 2.02
C ARG A 97 3.92 -4.96 1.47
N HIS A 98 3.74 -6.07 2.18
CA HIS A 98 4.25 -7.37 1.73
C HIS A 98 3.52 -7.89 0.49
N ASN A 99 2.22 -7.60 0.37
CA ASN A 99 1.40 -8.04 -0.75
C ASN A 99 0.90 -6.80 -1.48
N ILE A 100 1.60 -6.42 -2.55
CA ILE A 100 1.41 -5.13 -3.22
C ILE A 100 0.01 -4.99 -3.84
N PRO A 101 -0.54 -6.00 -4.55
CA PRO A 101 -1.92 -5.96 -5.04
C PRO A 101 -2.95 -5.80 -3.90
N LYS A 102 -2.76 -6.53 -2.80
CA LYS A 102 -3.63 -6.45 -1.61
C LYS A 102 -3.54 -5.08 -0.94
N ASN A 103 -2.35 -4.49 -0.90
CA ASN A 103 -2.14 -3.16 -0.35
C ASN A 103 -2.91 -2.10 -1.15
N LEU A 104 -2.89 -2.21 -2.48
CA LEU A 104 -3.60 -1.29 -3.37
C LEU A 104 -5.11 -1.36 -3.17
N LEU A 105 -5.70 -2.56 -3.12
CA LEU A 105 -7.13 -2.70 -2.81
C LEU A 105 -7.51 -2.06 -1.47
N TRP A 106 -6.70 -2.29 -0.43
CA TRP A 106 -6.94 -1.67 0.88
C TRP A 106 -6.80 -0.15 0.84
N GLN A 107 -5.90 0.39 0.01
CA GLN A 107 -5.78 1.83 -0.19
C GLN A 107 -7.03 2.41 -0.84
N VAL A 108 -7.52 1.81 -1.92
CA VAL A 108 -8.74 2.25 -2.62
C VAL A 108 -9.93 2.26 -1.67
N ALA A 109 -10.14 1.17 -0.92
CA ALA A 109 -11.25 1.07 0.02
C ALA A 109 -11.18 2.12 1.13
N ILE A 110 -10.00 2.34 1.71
CA ILE A 110 -9.83 3.32 2.80
C ILE A 110 -9.94 4.75 2.30
N ILE A 111 -9.34 5.07 1.15
CA ILE A 111 -9.43 6.41 0.55
C ILE A 111 -10.89 6.73 0.23
N SER A 112 -11.64 5.77 -0.33
CA SER A 112 -13.06 5.94 -0.64
C SER A 112 -13.92 6.07 0.62
N LEU A 113 -13.61 5.35 1.70
CA LEU A 113 -14.34 5.48 2.96
C LEU A 113 -14.06 6.82 3.66
N ILE A 114 -12.81 7.24 3.67
CA ILE A 114 -12.39 8.54 4.22
C ILE A 114 -13.00 9.68 3.40
N SER A 115 -13.05 9.57 2.07
CA SER A 115 -13.63 10.62 1.22
C SER A 115 -15.11 10.83 1.48
N VAL A 116 -15.89 9.75 1.57
CA VAL A 116 -17.33 9.84 1.91
C VAL A 116 -17.54 10.41 3.30
N PHE A 117 -16.70 10.03 4.27
CA PHE A 117 -16.74 10.60 5.62
C PHE A 117 -16.48 12.11 5.63
N TRP A 118 -15.51 12.57 4.83
CA TRP A 118 -15.24 13.99 4.66
C TRP A 118 -16.37 14.72 3.95
N ASP A 119 -16.93 14.12 2.90
CA ASP A 119 -18.05 14.69 2.17
C ASP A 119 -19.25 14.92 3.09
N TRP A 120 -19.62 13.90 3.89
CA TRP A 120 -20.65 14.02 4.91
C TRP A 120 -20.34 15.14 5.92
N SER A 121 -19.10 15.23 6.38
CA SER A 121 -18.68 16.26 7.34
C SER A 121 -18.73 17.69 6.77
N THR A 122 -18.74 17.83 5.44
CA THR A 122 -18.81 19.09 4.71
C THR A 122 -20.16 19.35 4.05
N GLU A 123 -21.25 18.81 4.61
CA GLU A 123 -22.64 18.97 4.13
C GLU A 123 -22.98 18.18 2.84
N PHE A 124 -22.19 17.15 2.53
CA PHE A 124 -22.42 16.20 1.43
C PHE A 124 -22.62 16.87 0.07
N ASN A 125 -21.59 17.60 -0.37
CA ASN A 125 -21.54 18.27 -1.67
C ASN A 125 -21.34 17.30 -2.85
N GLY A 126 -21.27 15.99 -2.59
CA GLY A 126 -21.17 14.93 -3.60
C GLY A 126 -19.80 14.83 -4.27
N TRP A 127 -18.80 15.62 -3.85
CA TRP A 127 -17.48 15.64 -4.49
C TRP A 127 -16.75 14.30 -4.40
N SER A 128 -16.99 13.54 -3.33
CA SER A 128 -16.38 12.23 -3.12
C SER A 128 -16.87 11.22 -4.15
N ILE A 129 -18.18 11.19 -4.38
CA ILE A 129 -18.87 10.28 -5.29
C ILE A 129 -18.69 10.71 -6.74
N ASN A 130 -18.81 12.00 -7.01
CA ASN A 130 -18.74 12.57 -8.37
C ASN A 130 -17.32 12.48 -8.96
N TYR A 131 -16.27 12.66 -8.15
CA TYR A 131 -14.90 12.79 -8.66
C TYR A 131 -13.91 11.81 -8.03
N LEU A 132 -13.81 11.79 -6.70
CA LEU A 132 -12.69 11.14 -6.05
C LEU A 132 -12.75 9.62 -6.15
N ILE A 133 -13.91 9.00 -5.91
CA ILE A 133 -14.07 7.54 -5.99
C ILE A 133 -13.79 7.02 -7.42
N PRO A 134 -14.43 7.55 -8.48
CA PRO A 134 -14.13 7.13 -9.85
C PRO A 134 -12.65 7.29 -10.22
N LEU A 135 -12.03 8.41 -9.82
CA LEU A 135 -10.62 8.69 -10.11
C LEU A 135 -9.69 7.68 -9.41
N VAL A 136 -9.92 7.39 -8.13
CA VAL A 136 -9.11 6.45 -7.35
C VAL A 136 -9.25 5.03 -7.91
N CYS A 137 -10.44 4.63 -8.35
CA CYS A 137 -10.67 3.32 -8.99
C CYS A 137 -9.86 3.18 -10.28
N VAL A 138 -9.93 4.17 -11.18
CA VAL A 138 -9.16 4.17 -12.44
C VAL A 138 -7.66 4.16 -12.16
N ALA A 139 -7.20 5.02 -11.24
CA ALA A 139 -5.80 5.08 -10.87
C ALA A 139 -5.30 3.74 -10.30
N ALA A 140 -6.11 3.06 -9.47
CA ALA A 140 -5.75 1.76 -8.92
C ALA A 140 -5.64 0.68 -9.98
N MET A 141 -6.61 0.58 -10.91
CA MET A 141 -6.54 -0.37 -12.02
C MET A 141 -5.25 -0.16 -12.83
N VAL A 142 -4.92 1.09 -13.17
CA VAL A 142 -3.69 1.43 -13.91
C VAL A 142 -2.44 1.07 -13.11
N VAL A 143 -2.37 1.48 -11.83
CA VAL A 143 -1.22 1.19 -10.96
C VAL A 143 -1.03 -0.31 -10.79
N LEU A 144 -2.11 -1.09 -10.66
CA LEU A 144 -2.04 -2.53 -10.50
C LEU A 144 -1.42 -3.20 -11.74
N VAL A 145 -1.89 -2.83 -12.93
CA VAL A 145 -1.37 -3.35 -14.20
C VAL A 145 0.10 -2.97 -14.40
N ILE A 146 0.45 -1.70 -14.16
CA ILE A 146 1.84 -1.23 -14.24
C ILE A 146 2.73 -2.00 -13.25
N THR A 147 2.27 -2.17 -12.02
CA THR A 147 3.01 -2.86 -10.97
C THR A 147 3.19 -4.35 -11.27
N ALA A 148 2.15 -5.00 -11.81
CA ALA A 148 2.21 -6.39 -12.27
C ALA A 148 3.26 -6.57 -13.37
N ASN A 149 3.31 -5.63 -14.33
CA ASN A 149 4.31 -5.63 -15.40
C ASN A 149 5.74 -5.38 -14.90
N ILE A 150 5.95 -4.35 -14.07
CA ILE A 150 7.30 -3.97 -13.59
C ILE A 150 7.91 -5.04 -12.69
N MET A 151 7.09 -5.61 -11.80
CA MET A 151 7.58 -6.56 -10.81
C MET A 151 7.41 -8.02 -11.26
N HIS A 152 6.97 -8.25 -12.51
CA HIS A 152 6.73 -9.57 -13.08
C HIS A 152 5.95 -10.50 -12.14
N LEU A 153 4.81 -10.01 -11.62
CA LEU A 153 4.00 -10.80 -10.70
C LEU A 153 3.42 -12.01 -11.42
N SER A 154 3.50 -13.17 -10.78
CA SER A 154 2.78 -14.36 -11.26
C SER A 154 1.28 -14.05 -11.36
N PRO A 155 0.60 -14.43 -12.46
CA PRO A 155 -0.81 -14.16 -12.67
C PRO A 155 -1.71 -14.50 -11.47
N ALA A 156 -1.49 -15.66 -10.86
CA ALA A 156 -2.22 -16.12 -9.66
C ALA A 156 -2.20 -15.11 -8.48
N ASN A 157 -1.19 -14.24 -8.39
CA ASN A 157 -1.03 -13.30 -7.29
C ASN A 157 -1.69 -11.93 -7.51
N TYR A 158 -2.03 -11.55 -8.74
CA TYR A 158 -2.60 -10.23 -9.03
C TYR A 158 -3.96 -10.30 -9.75
N LEU A 159 -4.25 -11.36 -10.51
CA LEU A 159 -5.51 -11.52 -11.26
C LEU A 159 -6.76 -11.41 -10.39
N PHE A 160 -6.76 -12.10 -9.25
CA PHE A 160 -7.87 -12.04 -8.29
C PHE A 160 -8.10 -10.61 -7.76
N TYR A 161 -7.01 -9.88 -7.52
CA TYR A 161 -7.09 -8.50 -7.03
C TYR A 161 -7.54 -7.54 -8.15
N LEU A 162 -7.09 -7.76 -9.39
CA LEU A 162 -7.52 -7.00 -10.56
C LEU A 162 -9.02 -7.21 -10.82
N LEU A 163 -9.52 -8.44 -10.69
CA LEU A 163 -10.95 -8.73 -10.78
C LEU A 163 -11.76 -7.98 -9.72
N LEU A 164 -11.27 -7.95 -8.47
CA LEU A 164 -11.91 -7.19 -7.40
C LEU A 164 -11.91 -5.68 -7.66
N ASP A 165 -10.81 -5.13 -8.16
CA ASP A 165 -10.73 -3.69 -8.53
C ASP A 165 -11.70 -3.36 -9.68
N ILE A 166 -11.85 -4.25 -10.66
CA ILE A 166 -12.82 -4.10 -11.75
C ILE A 166 -14.25 -4.12 -11.21
N ILE A 167 -14.57 -5.06 -10.31
CA ILE A 167 -15.88 -5.11 -9.65
C ILE A 167 -16.13 -3.81 -8.88
N TYR A 168 -15.12 -3.30 -8.19
CA TYR A 168 -15.20 -2.02 -7.49
C TYR A 168 -15.35 -0.83 -8.46
N GLY A 169 -14.75 -0.89 -9.65
CA GLY A 169 -14.90 0.12 -10.70
C GLY A 169 -16.29 0.17 -11.36
N PHE A 170 -17.13 -0.86 -11.15
CA PHE A 170 -18.55 -0.83 -11.51
C PHE A 170 -19.45 -0.19 -10.44
N LEU A 171 -18.92 0.08 -9.25
CA LEU A 171 -19.66 0.70 -8.14
C LEU A 171 -20.31 2.05 -8.52
N PRO A 172 -19.73 2.91 -9.38
CA PRO A 172 -20.40 4.11 -9.87
C PRO A 172 -21.74 3.87 -10.59
N ILE A 173 -22.00 2.68 -11.16
CA ILE A 173 -23.32 2.34 -11.74
C ILE A 173 -24.41 2.41 -10.67
N ILE A 174 -24.10 1.93 -9.46
CA ILE A 174 -25.02 1.94 -8.34
C ILE A 174 -25.33 3.38 -7.94
N PHE A 175 -24.31 4.25 -7.88
CA PHE A 175 -24.48 5.67 -7.60
C PHE A 175 -25.34 6.39 -8.64
N ILE A 176 -25.19 6.03 -9.94
CA ILE A 176 -26.03 6.57 -11.02
C ILE A 176 -27.48 6.11 -10.84
N ALA A 177 -27.70 4.83 -10.53
CA ALA A 177 -29.04 4.27 -10.36
C ALA A 177 -29.82 4.91 -9.19
N PHE A 178 -29.12 5.28 -8.11
CA PHE A 178 -29.72 6.00 -6.98
C PHE A 178 -29.86 7.52 -7.20
N GLY A 179 -29.34 8.05 -8.32
CA GLY A 179 -29.38 9.48 -8.61
C GLY A 179 -28.51 10.33 -7.67
N TRP A 180 -27.45 9.74 -7.10
CA TRP A 180 -26.52 10.45 -6.18
C TRP A 180 -25.41 11.22 -6.90
N ILE A 181 -25.39 11.17 -8.24
CA ILE A 181 -24.34 11.78 -9.07
C ILE A 181 -24.89 13.00 -9.78
N ASP A 182 -24.28 14.15 -9.53
CA ASP A 182 -24.54 15.39 -10.27
C ASP A 182 -23.71 15.46 -11.55
N VAL A 183 -22.49 14.90 -11.52
CA VAL A 183 -21.52 14.98 -12.62
C VAL A 183 -21.17 13.60 -13.14
N LEU A 184 -21.73 13.26 -14.30
CA LEU A 184 -21.67 11.89 -14.86
C LEU A 184 -20.32 11.52 -15.48
N TYR A 185 -19.52 12.48 -15.95
CA TYR A 185 -18.32 12.21 -16.75
C TYR A 185 -17.30 11.29 -16.07
N PRO A 186 -16.86 11.53 -14.81
CA PRO A 186 -15.85 10.68 -14.17
C PRO A 186 -16.34 9.25 -13.94
N SER A 187 -17.61 9.11 -13.56
CA SER A 187 -18.26 7.80 -13.36
C SER A 187 -18.33 7.00 -14.66
N ILE A 188 -18.71 7.64 -15.78
CA ILE A 188 -18.75 6.97 -17.09
C ILE A 188 -17.35 6.52 -17.52
N ILE A 189 -16.33 7.35 -17.33
CA ILE A 189 -14.93 6.99 -17.65
C ILE A 189 -14.50 5.79 -16.82
N CYS A 190 -14.79 5.78 -15.52
CA CYS A 190 -14.48 4.66 -14.63
C CYS A 190 -15.13 3.36 -15.13
N ILE A 191 -16.42 3.40 -15.43
CA ILE A 191 -17.16 2.24 -15.95
C ILE A 191 -16.56 1.77 -17.28
N ALA A 192 -16.27 2.68 -18.21
CA ALA A 192 -15.68 2.33 -19.51
C ALA A 192 -14.32 1.64 -19.35
N VAL A 193 -13.45 2.19 -18.49
CA VAL A 193 -12.15 1.57 -18.18
C VAL A 193 -12.35 0.20 -17.56
N SER A 194 -13.27 0.04 -16.61
CA SER A 194 -13.57 -1.27 -16.00
C SER A 194 -14.05 -2.29 -17.03
N ILE A 195 -14.90 -1.91 -17.99
CA ILE A 195 -15.36 -2.81 -19.07
C ILE A 195 -14.20 -3.22 -19.97
N ILE A 196 -13.33 -2.28 -20.36
CA ILE A 196 -12.17 -2.56 -21.21
C ILE A 196 -11.20 -3.49 -20.47
N SER A 197 -10.88 -3.19 -19.21
CA SER A 197 -10.01 -4.01 -18.37
C SER A 197 -10.60 -5.41 -18.15
N PHE A 198 -11.91 -5.52 -17.92
CA PHE A 198 -12.58 -6.82 -17.79
C PHE A 198 -12.53 -7.63 -19.08
N SER A 199 -12.77 -7.00 -20.22
CA SER A 199 -12.71 -7.65 -21.53
C SER A 199 -11.29 -8.15 -21.85
N ALA A 200 -10.27 -7.31 -21.60
CA ALA A 200 -8.88 -7.72 -21.73
C ALA A 200 -8.55 -8.90 -20.81
N LEU A 201 -9.00 -8.83 -19.56
CA LEU A 201 -8.79 -9.86 -18.57
C LEU A 201 -9.37 -11.23 -19.02
N LEU A 202 -10.59 -11.23 -19.58
CA LEU A 202 -11.22 -12.45 -20.10
C LEU A 202 -10.50 -13.01 -21.34
N LEU A 203 -10.07 -12.14 -22.27
CA LEU A 203 -9.41 -12.56 -23.51
C LEU A 203 -8.01 -13.12 -23.29
N PHE A 204 -7.23 -12.52 -22.38
CA PHE A 204 -5.83 -12.91 -22.17
C PHE A 204 -5.64 -13.95 -21.05
N GLU A 205 -6.44 -13.89 -19.99
CA GLU A 205 -6.17 -14.60 -18.73
C GLU A 205 -7.39 -15.40 -18.21
N GLY A 206 -8.43 -15.60 -19.04
CA GLY A 206 -9.71 -16.19 -18.60
C GLY A 206 -9.62 -17.58 -17.94
N HIS A 207 -8.78 -18.48 -18.46
CA HIS A 207 -8.59 -19.82 -17.86
C HIS A 207 -7.89 -19.74 -16.50
N ASN A 208 -6.87 -18.88 -16.37
CA ASN A 208 -6.12 -18.70 -15.13
C ASN A 208 -7.01 -18.17 -13.98
N ILE A 209 -8.01 -17.34 -14.30
CA ILE A 209 -8.94 -16.78 -13.32
C ILE A 209 -9.88 -17.84 -12.75
N LEU A 210 -10.43 -18.71 -13.62
CA LEU A 210 -11.33 -19.78 -13.18
C LEU A 210 -10.59 -20.74 -12.25
N ASP A 211 -9.35 -21.10 -12.58
CA ASP A 211 -8.54 -21.98 -11.74
C ASP A 211 -8.20 -21.32 -10.38
N GLU A 212 -7.84 -20.03 -10.37
CA GLU A 212 -7.50 -19.32 -9.14
C GLU A 212 -8.74 -19.03 -8.26
N LEU A 213 -9.89 -18.70 -8.87
CA LEU A 213 -11.17 -18.58 -8.16
C LEU A 213 -11.58 -19.90 -7.55
N LYS A 214 -11.48 -21.00 -8.30
CA LYS A 214 -11.78 -22.35 -7.80
C LYS A 214 -10.88 -22.68 -6.61
N LYS A 215 -9.58 -22.39 -6.70
CA LYS A 215 -8.62 -22.64 -5.61
C LYS A 215 -8.89 -21.84 -4.34
N ARG A 216 -9.41 -20.61 -4.45
CA ARG A 216 -9.69 -19.73 -3.29
C ARG A 216 -11.11 -19.85 -2.74
N MET A 217 -12.08 -20.25 -3.57
CA MET A 217 -13.47 -20.46 -3.16
C MET A 217 -13.75 -21.89 -2.69
N HIS A 218 -12.92 -22.88 -3.01
CA HIS A 218 -12.94 -24.21 -2.36
C HIS A 218 -12.25 -24.18 -0.99
N VAL A 219 -12.78 -23.33 -0.10
CA VAL A 219 -12.67 -23.49 1.36
C VAL A 219 -13.97 -24.10 1.85
#